data_AF-A0A0K2APF8-F1
#
_entry.id   AF-A0A0K2APF8-F1
#
_cell.length_a   1.000
_cell.length_b   1.000
_cell.length_c   1.000
_cell.angle_alpha   90.00
_cell.angle_beta   90.00
_cell.angle_gamma   90.00
#
_symmetry.space_group_name_H-M   'P 1'
#
loop_
_entity.id
_entity.type
_entity.pdbx_description
1 polymer ?
#
loop_
_entity_poly.entity_id
_entity_poly.type
_entity_poly.pdbx_seq_one_letter_code
_entity_poly.pdbx_strand_id
1 'polypeptide(L)'
;MTVPARRTAHLTALRDGQVTSGAVKLLGISAAGPAAGAVLRDRPLDKVLAGVVVAGAAHLVNLVDVRPGRAGAAVLALGAPGLLRKGPGAETAAAAMGAAAAVLPDDLAERTMLGDTGAHALGAALGAAVVVGTGRAGLAAHAVALVTAAAYGEQVSEAARSLV
;
A
#
# COMPACT_ATOMS: atom_id res chain seq x y z
N MET A 1 -43.37 2.17 5.88
CA MET A 1 -43.08 0.96 6.67
C MET A 1 -41.82 0.30 6.08
N THR A 2 -40.70 0.51 6.77
CA THR A 2 -39.37 -0.15 6.69
C THR A 2 -38.92 -0.85 5.39
N VAL A 3 -38.00 -0.19 4.67
CA VAL A 3 -37.07 -0.84 3.72
C VAL A 3 -36.12 -1.75 4.51
N PRO A 4 -36.03 -3.06 4.24
CA PRO A 4 -35.12 -3.92 4.96
C PRO A 4 -33.66 -3.63 4.58
N ALA A 5 -32.79 -3.68 5.58
CA ALA A 5 -31.40 -3.25 5.52
C ALA A 5 -30.56 -4.04 4.51
N ARG A 6 -29.81 -3.32 3.66
CA ARG A 6 -28.84 -3.83 2.66
C ARG A 6 -27.72 -4.74 3.22
N ARG A 7 -27.66 -4.97 4.53
CA ARG A 7 -26.58 -5.74 5.19
C ARG A 7 -26.68 -7.25 4.96
N THR A 8 -27.87 -7.78 4.75
CA THR A 8 -28.08 -9.24 4.60
C THR A 8 -27.64 -9.78 3.23
N ALA A 9 -27.58 -8.91 2.20
CA ALA A 9 -27.23 -9.30 0.84
C ALA A 9 -25.74 -9.69 0.70
N HIS A 10 -24.83 -9.02 1.43
CA HIS A 10 -23.41 -9.35 1.40
C HIS A 10 -23.05 -10.59 2.24
N LEU A 11 -23.79 -10.86 3.31
CA LEU A 11 -23.60 -12.06 4.13
C LEU A 11 -24.09 -13.33 3.43
N THR A 12 -25.10 -13.22 2.57
CA THR A 12 -25.61 -14.36 1.80
C THR A 12 -24.64 -14.74 0.66
N ALA A 13 -24.00 -13.77 0.02
CA ALA A 13 -23.01 -14.00 -1.03
C ALA A 13 -21.72 -14.71 -0.57
N LEU A 14 -21.34 -14.57 0.70
CA LEU A 14 -20.22 -15.32 1.30
C LEU A 14 -20.54 -16.80 1.54
N ARG A 15 -21.84 -17.16 1.65
CA ARG A 15 -22.28 -18.53 1.94
C ARG A 15 -22.37 -19.41 0.70
N ASP A 16 -22.43 -18.80 -0.49
CA ASP A 16 -22.56 -19.48 -1.79
C ASP A 16 -21.22 -19.79 -2.48
N GLY A 17 -20.09 -19.66 -1.77
CA GLY A 17 -18.77 -20.06 -2.31
C GLY A 17 -18.31 -19.24 -3.53
N GLN A 18 -18.94 -18.08 -3.78
CA GLN A 18 -18.49 -17.13 -4.79
C GLN A 18 -17.22 -16.45 -4.26
N VAL A 19 -16.09 -17.11 -4.52
CA VAL A 19 -14.76 -16.52 -4.39
C VAL A 19 -14.69 -15.36 -5.39
N THR A 20 -15.16 -14.18 -4.96
CA THR A 20 -15.15 -12.99 -5.81
C THR A 20 -13.70 -12.62 -6.07
N SER A 21 -13.39 -12.13 -7.28
CA SER A 21 -12.02 -11.66 -7.57
C SER A 21 -11.57 -10.59 -6.57
N GLY A 22 -12.52 -9.84 -5.98
CA GLY A 22 -12.30 -8.91 -4.87
C GLY A 22 -11.79 -9.59 -3.59
N ALA A 23 -12.36 -10.72 -3.16
CA ALA A 23 -11.88 -11.47 -2.01
C ALA A 23 -10.51 -12.11 -2.26
N VAL A 24 -10.24 -12.61 -3.47
CA VAL A 24 -8.93 -13.15 -3.85
C VAL A 24 -7.86 -12.05 -3.91
N LYS A 25 -8.19 -10.88 -4.48
CA LYS A 25 -7.30 -9.73 -4.50
C LYS A 25 -7.00 -9.21 -3.11
N LEU A 26 -8.03 -9.07 -2.27
CA LEU A 26 -7.88 -8.68 -0.87
C LEU A 26 -7.03 -9.69 -0.10
N LEU A 27 -7.31 -10.99 -0.21
CA LEU A 27 -6.54 -12.03 0.49
C LEU A 27 -5.11 -12.15 -0.04
N GLY A 28 -4.88 -12.04 -1.35
CA GLY A 28 -3.55 -12.09 -1.96
C GLY A 28 -2.67 -10.89 -1.61
N ILE A 29 -3.23 -9.67 -1.65
CA ILE A 29 -2.53 -8.44 -1.27
C ILE A 29 -2.35 -8.36 0.26
N SER A 30 -3.37 -8.77 1.03
CA SER A 30 -3.30 -8.76 2.50
C SER A 30 -2.38 -9.85 3.05
N ALA A 31 -2.18 -10.97 2.33
CA ALA A 31 -1.22 -12.01 2.71
C ALA A 31 0.23 -11.64 2.37
N ALA A 32 0.46 -10.79 1.35
CA ALA A 32 1.80 -10.41 0.93
C ALA A 32 2.58 -9.64 2.01
N GLY A 33 1.93 -8.78 2.79
CA GLY A 33 2.56 -8.03 3.88
C GLY A 33 3.04 -8.90 5.06
N PRO A 34 2.18 -9.75 5.63
CA PRO A 34 2.57 -10.76 6.63
C PRO A 34 3.57 -11.78 6.09
N ALA A 35 3.43 -12.24 4.83
CA ALA A 35 4.39 -13.15 4.21
C ALA A 35 5.77 -12.50 4.04
N ALA A 36 5.82 -11.25 3.56
CA ALA A 36 7.05 -10.47 3.48
C ALA A 36 7.65 -10.25 4.87
N GLY A 37 6.85 -9.86 5.87
CA GLY A 37 7.31 -9.69 7.24
C GLY A 37 7.86 -10.99 7.85
N ALA A 38 7.21 -12.12 7.59
CA ALA A 38 7.62 -13.44 8.07
C ALA A 38 8.92 -13.95 7.43
N VAL A 39 9.16 -13.62 6.16
CA VAL A 39 10.38 -13.98 5.41
C VAL A 39 11.54 -13.02 5.72
N LEU A 40 11.25 -11.73 5.95
CA LEU A 40 12.27 -10.69 6.07
C LEU A 40 12.83 -10.50 7.49
N ARG A 41 12.20 -11.06 8.53
CA ARG A 41 12.56 -10.81 9.94
C ARG A 41 12.47 -12.06 10.80
N ASP A 42 13.38 -12.23 11.75
CA ASP A 42 13.38 -13.40 12.65
C ASP A 42 12.55 -13.20 13.92
N ARG A 43 12.50 -11.97 14.44
CA ARG A 43 11.85 -11.67 15.73
C ARG A 43 10.36 -11.37 15.55
N PRO A 44 9.45 -11.92 16.40
CA PRO A 44 8.00 -11.76 16.25
C PRO A 44 7.53 -10.31 16.15
N LEU A 45 8.07 -9.42 17.00
CA LEU A 45 7.72 -8.00 16.97
C LEU A 45 8.12 -7.34 15.64
N ASP A 46 9.30 -7.70 15.11
CA ASP A 46 9.80 -7.12 13.85
C ASP A 46 8.98 -7.62 12.66
N LYS A 47 8.44 -8.85 12.72
CA LYS A 47 7.47 -9.38 11.75
C LYS A 47 6.16 -8.59 11.74
N VAL A 48 5.61 -8.29 12.93
CA VAL A 48 4.38 -7.49 13.07
C VAL A 48 4.60 -6.08 12.56
N LEU A 49 5.68 -5.43 12.99
CA LEU A 49 6.02 -4.08 12.51
C LEU A 49 6.23 -4.05 11.00
N ALA A 50 6.91 -5.05 10.44
CA ALA A 50 7.09 -5.17 8.99
C ALA A 50 5.74 -5.33 8.27
N GLY A 51 4.84 -6.18 8.77
CA GLY A 51 3.50 -6.33 8.24
C GLY A 51 2.69 -5.04 8.27
N VAL A 52 2.75 -4.29 9.38
CA VAL A 52 2.09 -2.97 9.51
C VAL A 52 2.68 -1.97 8.52
N VAL A 53 4.00 -1.95 8.33
CA VAL A 53 4.64 -1.04 7.36
C VAL A 53 4.23 -1.38 5.92
N VAL A 54 4.23 -2.65 5.53
CA VAL A 54 3.84 -3.05 4.17
C VAL A 54 2.36 -2.76 3.91
N ALA A 55 1.48 -3.19 4.81
CA ALA A 55 0.03 -2.95 4.68
C ALA A 55 -0.32 -1.47 4.75
N GLY A 56 0.31 -0.73 5.67
CA GLY A 56 0.11 0.70 5.85
C GLY A 56 0.59 1.50 4.63
N ALA A 57 1.73 1.13 4.03
CA ALA A 57 2.22 1.79 2.82
C ALA A 57 1.31 1.50 1.62
N ALA A 58 0.83 0.26 1.45
CA ALA A 58 -0.18 -0.07 0.44
C ALA A 58 -1.45 0.76 0.60
N HIS A 59 -1.95 0.88 1.84
CA HIS A 59 -3.12 1.68 2.14
C HIS A 59 -2.89 3.18 1.91
N LEU A 60 -1.74 3.72 2.31
CA LEU A 60 -1.39 5.12 2.09
C LEU A 60 -1.37 5.47 0.60
N VAL A 61 -0.72 4.63 -0.23
CA VAL A 61 -0.66 4.87 -1.68
C VAL A 61 -2.06 4.83 -2.29
N ASN A 62 -2.94 3.95 -1.81
CA ASN A 62 -4.35 3.93 -2.19
C ASN A 62 -5.10 5.20 -1.75
N LEU A 63 -4.83 5.73 -0.56
CA LEU A 63 -5.48 6.96 -0.06
C LEU A 63 -5.11 8.19 -0.89
N VAL A 64 -3.87 8.26 -1.38
CA VAL A 64 -3.40 9.37 -2.23
C VAL A 64 -3.70 9.16 -3.71
N ASP A 65 -4.23 8.00 -4.11
CA ASP A 65 -4.66 7.70 -5.48
C ASP A 65 -6.01 8.37 -5.80
N VAL A 66 -6.04 9.70 -5.71
CA VAL A 66 -7.24 10.52 -5.88
C VAL A 66 -7.36 11.12 -7.28
N ARG A 67 -6.27 11.10 -8.06
CA ARG A 67 -6.15 11.63 -9.42
C ARG A 67 -5.04 10.89 -10.17
N PRO A 68 -5.09 10.87 -11.51
CA PRO A 68 -4.01 10.37 -12.36
C PRO A 68 -2.63 10.88 -11.93
N GLY A 69 -1.67 9.98 -11.82
CA GLY A 69 -0.27 10.22 -11.48
C GLY A 69 0.04 10.35 -9.99
N ARG A 70 -0.96 10.47 -9.09
CA ARG A 70 -0.69 10.77 -7.67
C ARG A 70 -0.10 9.57 -6.91
N ALA A 71 -0.59 8.37 -7.14
CA ALA A 71 -0.01 7.16 -6.57
C ALA A 71 1.45 6.98 -6.99
N GLY A 72 1.74 7.12 -8.29
CA GLY A 72 3.10 7.03 -8.83
C GLY A 72 4.03 8.11 -8.27
N ALA A 73 3.56 9.37 -8.22
CA ALA A 73 4.32 10.48 -7.63
C ALA A 73 4.63 10.26 -6.15
N ALA A 74 3.67 9.74 -5.37
CA ALA A 74 3.88 9.43 -3.96
C ALA A 74 4.97 8.35 -3.78
N VAL A 75 4.95 7.28 -4.58
CA VAL A 75 5.98 6.24 -4.51
C VAL A 75 7.36 6.76 -4.92
N LEU A 76 7.45 7.61 -5.94
CA LEU A 76 8.70 8.25 -6.32
C LEU A 76 9.24 9.16 -5.20
N ALA A 77 8.39 10.01 -4.63
CA ALA A 77 8.79 10.95 -3.59
C ALA A 77 9.20 10.25 -2.29
N LEU A 78 8.40 9.29 -1.82
CA LEU A 78 8.66 8.56 -0.58
C LEU A 78 9.76 7.50 -0.73
N GLY A 79 9.97 6.98 -1.94
CA GLY A 79 11.03 6.03 -2.26
C GLY A 79 12.41 6.68 -2.41
N ALA A 80 12.48 7.93 -2.85
CA ALA A 80 13.74 8.62 -3.18
C ALA A 80 14.78 8.63 -2.04
N PRO A 81 14.43 8.90 -0.76
CA PRO A 81 15.39 8.81 0.34
C PRO A 81 16.02 7.41 0.50
N GLY A 82 15.32 6.37 0.05
CA GLY A 82 15.81 4.99 0.04
C GLY A 82 16.99 4.77 -0.91
N LEU A 83 17.06 5.53 -2.00
CA LEU A 83 18.15 5.45 -2.98
C LEU A 83 19.49 5.98 -2.45
N LEU A 84 19.46 6.82 -1.40
CA LEU A 84 20.65 7.35 -0.76
C LEU A 84 21.34 6.33 0.17
N ARG A 85 20.68 5.21 0.43
CA ARG A 85 21.21 4.11 1.25
C ARG A 85 22.08 3.17 0.39
N LYS A 86 22.80 2.26 1.04
CA LYS A 86 23.51 1.15 0.37
C LYS A 86 22.86 -0.18 0.70
N GLY A 87 23.00 -1.15 -0.20
CA GLY A 87 22.55 -2.53 0.01
C GLY A 87 21.09 -2.79 -0.40
N PRO A 88 20.52 -3.94 0.01
CA PRO A 88 19.25 -4.45 -0.55
C PRO A 88 18.04 -3.52 -0.40
N GLY A 89 18.05 -2.63 0.61
CA GLY A 89 16.99 -1.63 0.79
C GLY A 89 16.98 -0.57 -0.31
N ALA A 90 18.16 -0.19 -0.81
CA ALA A 90 18.28 0.76 -1.93
C ALA A 90 17.87 0.11 -3.25
N GLU A 91 18.23 -1.15 -3.48
CA GLU A 91 17.79 -1.93 -4.65
C GLU A 91 16.27 -2.11 -4.68
N THR A 92 15.67 -2.44 -3.53
CA THR A 92 14.20 -2.58 -3.42
C THR A 92 13.49 -1.24 -3.62
N ALA A 93 14.05 -0.14 -3.10
CA ALA A 93 13.52 1.20 -3.34
C ALA A 93 13.62 1.58 -4.83
N ALA A 94 14.74 1.29 -5.49
CA ALA A 94 14.93 1.51 -6.91
C ALA A 94 13.95 0.69 -7.75
N ALA A 95 13.68 -0.57 -7.39
CA ALA A 95 12.69 -1.40 -8.05
C ALA A 95 11.27 -0.84 -7.91
N ALA A 96 10.88 -0.42 -6.70
CA ALA A 96 9.56 0.19 -6.45
C ALA A 96 9.39 1.52 -7.22
N MET A 97 10.42 2.37 -7.20
CA MET A 97 10.43 3.63 -7.94
C MET A 97 10.46 3.41 -9.46
N GLY A 98 11.19 2.41 -9.94
CA GLY A 98 11.22 2.03 -11.36
C GLY A 98 9.86 1.53 -11.85
N ALA A 99 9.18 0.72 -11.05
CA ALA A 99 7.80 0.28 -11.35
C ALA A 99 6.84 1.47 -11.40
N ALA A 100 6.93 2.40 -10.44
CA ALA A 100 6.13 3.62 -10.45
C ALA A 100 6.44 4.50 -11.68
N ALA A 101 7.72 4.68 -12.02
CA ALA A 101 8.15 5.46 -13.18
C ALA A 101 7.69 4.85 -14.52
N ALA A 102 7.63 3.52 -14.61
CA ALA A 102 7.21 2.82 -15.82
C ALA A 102 5.71 3.01 -16.12
N VAL A 103 4.87 3.03 -15.09
CA VAL A 103 3.41 3.16 -15.24
C VAL A 103 2.94 4.63 -15.23
N LEU A 104 3.76 5.55 -14.72
CA LEU A 104 3.40 6.97 -14.57
C LEU A 104 2.99 7.66 -15.89
N PRO A 105 3.65 7.45 -17.05
CA PRO A 105 3.26 8.11 -18.30
C PRO A 105 1.88 7.68 -18.81
N ASP A 106 1.53 6.40 -18.65
CA ASP A 106 0.24 5.86 -19.07
C ASP A 106 -0.88 6.26 -18.10
N ASP A 107 -0.57 6.30 -16.80
CA ASP A 107 -1.47 6.77 -15.75
C ASP A 107 -1.78 8.27 -15.92
N LEU A 108 -0.75 9.12 -16.13
CA LEU A 108 -0.91 10.55 -16.41
C LEU A 108 -1.66 10.84 -17.71
N ALA A 109 -1.55 9.95 -18.70
CA ALA A 109 -2.28 10.07 -19.95
C ALA A 109 -3.70 9.49 -19.88
N GLU A 110 -4.14 9.03 -18.70
CA GLU A 110 -5.43 8.38 -18.47
C GLU A 110 -5.68 7.17 -19.41
N ARG A 111 -4.60 6.58 -19.94
CA ARG A 111 -4.67 5.42 -20.84
C ARG A 111 -4.89 4.13 -20.06
N THR A 112 -4.40 4.10 -18.83
CA THR A 112 -4.57 2.99 -17.88
C THR A 112 -4.91 3.59 -16.53
N MET A 113 -5.89 3.04 -15.82
CA MET A 113 -6.08 3.35 -14.41
C MET A 113 -5.25 2.36 -13.59
N LEU A 114 -4.31 2.84 -12.77
CA LEU A 114 -3.60 2.01 -11.79
C LEU A 114 -4.58 1.16 -10.97
N GLY A 115 -5.66 1.81 -10.52
CA GLY A 115 -6.72 1.24 -9.72
C GLY A 115 -6.23 0.71 -8.38
N ASP A 116 -7.16 0.26 -7.53
CA ASP A 116 -6.85 -0.19 -6.17
C ASP A 116 -5.75 -1.26 -6.14
N THR A 117 -5.74 -2.16 -7.12
CA THR A 117 -4.73 -3.24 -7.21
C THR A 117 -3.33 -2.70 -7.51
N GLY A 118 -3.20 -1.77 -8.47
CA GLY A 118 -1.91 -1.16 -8.81
C GLY A 118 -1.38 -0.27 -7.69
N ALA A 119 -2.24 0.56 -7.12
CA ALA A 119 -1.89 1.43 -6.00
C ALA A 119 -1.42 0.62 -4.78
N HIS A 120 -2.14 -0.44 -4.40
CA HIS A 120 -1.72 -1.31 -3.31
C HIS A 120 -0.40 -2.05 -3.62
N ALA A 121 -0.20 -2.51 -4.85
CA ALA A 121 1.02 -3.22 -5.24
C ALA A 121 2.25 -2.29 -5.17
N LEU A 122 2.13 -1.05 -5.68
CA LEU A 122 3.17 -0.04 -5.61
C LEU A 122 3.48 0.37 -4.16
N GLY A 123 2.45 0.58 -3.34
CA GLY A 123 2.63 0.90 -1.92
C GLY A 123 3.20 -0.27 -1.11
N ALA A 124 2.83 -1.51 -1.42
CA ALA A 124 3.43 -2.69 -0.79
C ALA A 124 4.93 -2.82 -1.15
N ALA A 125 5.30 -2.55 -2.40
CA ALA A 125 6.70 -2.54 -2.84
C ALA A 125 7.51 -1.45 -2.12
N LEU A 126 6.94 -0.25 -1.96
CA LEU A 126 7.54 0.83 -1.16
C LEU A 126 7.71 0.41 0.31
N GLY A 127 6.67 -0.18 0.91
CA GLY A 127 6.72 -0.70 2.28
C GLY A 127 7.79 -1.78 2.46
N ALA A 128 7.95 -2.69 1.49
CA ALA A 128 9.01 -3.70 1.49
C ALA A 128 10.41 -3.05 1.47
N ALA A 129 10.61 -2.00 0.66
CA ALA A 129 11.87 -1.26 0.65
C ALA A 129 12.20 -0.64 2.02
N VAL A 130 11.20 -0.12 2.74
CA VAL A 130 11.36 0.37 4.12
C VAL A 130 11.74 -0.78 5.06
N VAL A 131 11.07 -1.94 4.96
CA VAL A 131 11.34 -3.09 5.83
C VAL A 131 12.77 -3.59 5.65
N VAL A 132 13.24 -3.72 4.42
CA VAL A 132 14.60 -4.17 4.10
C VAL A 132 15.64 -3.12 4.50
N GLY A 133 15.34 -1.83 4.30
CA GLY A 133 16.29 -0.74 4.47
C GLY A 133 16.41 -0.14 5.87
N THR A 134 15.61 -0.58 6.85
CA THR A 134 15.57 0.02 8.20
C THR A 134 15.73 -1.00 9.32
N GLY A 135 16.16 -0.54 10.50
CA GLY A 135 16.11 -1.33 11.74
C GLY A 135 14.78 -1.18 12.49
N ARG A 136 14.64 -1.83 13.65
CA ARG A 136 13.41 -1.81 14.46
C ARG A 136 12.87 -0.40 14.77
N ALA A 137 13.75 0.53 15.15
CA ALA A 137 13.34 1.90 15.44
C ALA A 137 12.75 2.59 14.20
N GLY A 138 13.36 2.37 13.04
CA GLY A 138 12.84 2.84 11.75
C GLY A 138 11.50 2.21 11.41
N LEU A 139 11.35 0.89 11.59
CA LEU A 139 10.08 0.19 11.42
C LEU A 139 8.98 0.75 12.32
N ALA A 140 9.27 0.94 13.61
CA ALA A 140 8.30 1.49 14.56
C ALA A 140 7.88 2.92 14.18
N ALA A 141 8.83 3.77 13.79
CA ALA A 141 8.53 5.13 13.33
C ALA A 141 7.63 5.14 12.08
N HIS A 142 7.93 4.29 11.08
CA HIS A 142 7.09 4.19 9.88
C HIS A 142 5.72 3.59 10.20
N ALA A 143 5.65 2.57 11.06
CA ALA A 143 4.39 1.97 11.48
C ALA A 143 3.48 3.02 12.15
N VAL A 144 4.02 3.83 13.08
CA VAL A 144 3.27 4.91 13.72
C VAL A 144 2.80 5.93 12.68
N ALA A 145 3.68 6.37 11.79
CA ALA A 145 3.33 7.34 10.74
C ALA A 145 2.21 6.82 9.82
N LEU A 146 2.30 5.57 9.38
CA LEU A 146 1.33 4.94 8.48
C LEU A 146 -0.01 4.67 9.17
N VAL A 147 0.00 4.21 10.42
CA VAL A 147 -1.23 4.05 11.22
C VAL A 147 -1.90 5.40 11.46
N THR A 148 -1.10 6.45 11.72
CA THR A 148 -1.61 7.81 11.86
C THR A 148 -2.23 8.28 10.55
N ALA A 149 -1.54 8.13 9.42
CA ALA A 149 -2.08 8.48 8.11
C ALA A 149 -3.38 7.73 7.78
N ALA A 150 -3.47 6.44 8.13
CA ALA A 150 -4.69 5.65 7.98
C ALA A 150 -5.83 6.17 8.87
N ALA A 151 -5.53 6.56 10.12
CA ALA A 151 -6.51 7.14 11.03
C ALA A 151 -7.04 8.50 10.55
N TYR A 152 -6.22 9.27 9.84
CA TYR A 152 -6.56 10.55 9.22
C TYR A 152 -6.75 10.45 7.70
N GLY A 153 -7.28 9.31 7.22
CA GLY A 153 -7.35 9.00 5.80
C GLY A 153 -8.09 10.04 4.96
N GLU A 154 -9.20 10.59 5.47
CA GLU A 154 -9.95 11.65 4.77
C GLU A 154 -9.07 12.89 4.57
N GLN A 155 -8.39 13.34 5.63
CA GLN A 155 -7.50 14.51 5.57
C GLN A 155 -6.33 14.26 4.63
N VAL A 156 -5.78 13.04 4.61
CA VAL A 156 -4.71 12.65 3.69
C VAL A 156 -5.19 12.70 2.24
N SER A 157 -6.37 12.15 1.95
CA SER A 157 -6.95 12.18 0.61
C SER A 157 -7.32 13.61 0.18
N GLU A 158 -7.89 14.43 1.07
CA GLU A 158 -8.17 15.85 0.81
C GLU A 158 -6.89 16.63 0.51
N ALA A 159 -5.85 16.45 1.33
CA ALA A 159 -4.54 17.07 1.10
C ALA A 159 -3.98 16.65 -0.27
N ALA A 160 -4.05 15.37 -0.62
CA ALA A 160 -3.60 14.86 -1.93
C ALA A 160 -4.38 15.46 -3.11
N ARG A 161 -5.68 15.74 -2.95
CA ARG A 161 -6.51 16.43 -3.97
C ARG A 161 -6.15 17.91 -4.11
N SER A 162 -5.68 18.54 -3.03
CA SER A 162 -5.37 19.98 -2.98
C SER A 162 -4.03 20.35 -3.59
N LEU A 163 -3.12 19.39 -3.70
CA LEU A 163 -1.88 19.54 -4.46
C LEU A 163 -2.27 19.69 -5.94
N VAL A 164 -1.92 20.84 -6.52
CA VAL A 164 -2.17 21.19 -7.93
C VAL A 164 -1.23 20.39 -8.82
#